data_AF-A0A7V4EA14-F1
#
_entry.id   AF-A0A7V4EA14-F1
#
_cell.length_a   1.000
_cell.length_b   1.000
_cell.length_c   1.000
_cell.angle_alpha   90.00
_cell.angle_beta   90.00
_cell.angle_gamma   90.00
#
_symmetry.space_group_name_H-M   'P 1'
#
loop_
_entity.id
_entity.type
_entity.pdbx_description
1 polymer ?
#
loop_
_entity_poly.entity_id
_entity_poly.type
_entity_poly.pdbx_seq_one_letter_code
_entity_poly.pdbx_strand_id
1 'polypeptide(L)'
;MTRFIFYKFIYNLLFRLFNDFPAIKFFTTIEVKKDLQRCERELTSYTIKKGVFDIIKVVKRGFFQSEKFFDKKFADELKIKREFIEIAEDFLKPFENRYKVFVHIRLKDYMSFPVCGVEGAGVPPLSYFRNCIAWFKENRKNPFFLFLTDDPDFVKKDLSDLLSDTGDDFVISRNEFKVDFAIMTLCDGGILSPSSFAWWGAYFMKKRDVVFAPKYWLGFRFKIDYPEGTFPSFAIPVEISL
;
A
#
# COMPACT_ATOMS: atom_id res chain seq x y z
N MET A 1 5.77 -17.92 -24.82
CA MET A 1 5.15 -16.65 -24.36
C MET A 1 3.83 -16.33 -25.11
N THR A 2 3.77 -16.55 -26.42
CA THR A 2 2.58 -16.34 -27.30
C THR A 2 1.34 -17.18 -26.93
N ARG A 3 1.49 -18.45 -26.54
CA ARG A 3 0.36 -19.32 -26.11
C ARG A 3 -0.37 -18.82 -24.86
N PHE A 4 0.35 -18.24 -23.90
CA PHE A 4 -0.22 -17.74 -22.64
C PHE A 4 -1.01 -16.44 -22.84
N ILE A 5 -0.51 -15.57 -23.73
CA ILE A 5 -1.19 -14.32 -24.10
C ILE A 5 -2.49 -14.63 -24.85
N PHE A 6 -2.46 -15.61 -25.76
CA PHE A 6 -3.65 -16.06 -26.48
C PHE A 6 -4.70 -16.70 -25.55
N TYR A 7 -4.28 -17.55 -24.60
CA TYR A 7 -5.17 -18.12 -23.59
C TYR A 7 -5.78 -17.05 -22.68
N LYS A 8 -4.98 -16.08 -22.23
CA LYS A 8 -5.46 -14.94 -21.42
C LYS A 8 -6.45 -14.08 -22.19
N PHE A 9 -6.24 -13.89 -23.48
CA PHE A 9 -7.14 -13.13 -24.35
C PHE A 9 -8.46 -13.86 -24.57
N ILE A 10 -8.43 -15.14 -24.94
CA ILE A 10 -9.63 -15.98 -25.12
C ILE A 10 -10.38 -16.12 -23.80
N TYR A 11 -9.69 -16.36 -22.69
CA TYR A 11 -10.29 -16.41 -21.37
C TYR A 11 -11.00 -15.09 -21.04
N ASN A 12 -10.35 -13.95 -21.22
CA ASN A 12 -10.97 -12.65 -20.97
C ASN A 12 -12.16 -12.37 -21.90
N LEU A 13 -12.08 -12.77 -23.17
CA LEU A 13 -13.15 -12.58 -24.13
C LEU A 13 -14.37 -13.44 -23.80
N LEU A 14 -14.17 -14.74 -23.58
CA LEU A 14 -15.21 -15.66 -23.16
C LEU A 14 -15.79 -15.25 -21.81
N PHE A 15 -14.94 -14.87 -20.85
CA PHE A 15 -15.36 -14.40 -19.53
C PHE A 15 -16.29 -13.17 -19.63
N ARG A 16 -15.95 -12.18 -20.46
CA ARG A 16 -16.81 -11.02 -20.70
C ARG A 16 -18.14 -11.41 -21.36
N LEU A 17 -18.10 -12.27 -22.38
CA LEU A 17 -19.30 -12.76 -23.07
C LEU A 17 -20.24 -13.53 -22.13
N PHE A 18 -19.69 -14.33 -21.20
CA PHE A 18 -20.48 -15.14 -20.26
C PHE A 18 -20.85 -14.44 -18.95
N ASN A 19 -20.22 -13.33 -18.58
CA ASN A 19 -20.45 -12.72 -17.26
C ASN A 19 -20.93 -11.27 -17.29
N ASP A 20 -20.61 -10.51 -18.35
CA ASP A 20 -20.99 -9.10 -18.47
C ASP A 20 -22.24 -8.89 -19.35
N PHE A 21 -22.61 -9.87 -20.18
CA PHE A 21 -23.66 -9.75 -21.20
C PHE A 21 -24.91 -10.67 -21.10
N PRO A 22 -25.00 -11.74 -20.30
CA PRO A 22 -26.24 -12.53 -20.21
C PRO A 22 -27.16 -12.08 -19.07
N ALA A 23 -28.47 -12.19 -19.30
CA ALA A 23 -29.50 -12.08 -18.25
C ALA A 23 -29.33 -13.14 -17.13
N ILE A 24 -28.56 -14.19 -17.40
CA ILE A 24 -28.21 -15.29 -16.49
C ILE A 24 -26.72 -15.21 -16.17
N LYS A 25 -26.36 -15.00 -14.90
CA LYS A 25 -24.95 -15.05 -14.47
C LYS A 25 -24.45 -16.49 -14.40
N PHE A 26 -23.42 -16.81 -15.18
CA PHE A 26 -22.83 -18.14 -15.15
C PHE A 26 -21.96 -18.39 -13.91
N PHE A 27 -21.21 -17.39 -13.44
CA PHE A 27 -20.31 -17.53 -12.29
C PHE A 27 -20.78 -16.73 -11.09
N THR A 28 -20.50 -17.23 -9.89
CA THR A 28 -20.72 -16.46 -8.67
C THR A 28 -19.75 -15.29 -8.63
N THR A 29 -20.26 -14.07 -8.47
CA THR A 29 -19.42 -12.86 -8.43
C THR A 29 -19.41 -12.25 -7.03
N ILE A 30 -18.22 -11.89 -6.56
CA ILE A 30 -17.99 -11.15 -5.31
C ILE A 30 -17.60 -9.72 -5.69
N GLU A 31 -18.35 -8.75 -5.17
CA GLU A 31 -18.18 -7.33 -5.47
C GLU A 31 -18.23 -6.53 -4.17
N VAL A 32 -17.24 -5.67 -3.93
CA VAL A 32 -17.24 -4.80 -2.76
C VAL A 32 -18.41 -3.81 -2.87
N LYS A 33 -19.08 -3.53 -1.74
CA LYS A 33 -20.12 -2.50 -1.72
C LYS A 33 -19.47 -1.13 -1.79
N LYS A 34 -20.20 -0.16 -2.34
CA LYS A 34 -19.78 1.23 -2.43
C LYS A 34 -20.79 2.12 -1.72
N ASP A 35 -20.28 3.17 -1.09
CA ASP A 35 -21.08 4.31 -0.64
C ASP A 35 -20.98 5.39 -1.73
N LEU A 36 -22.14 5.91 -2.14
CA LEU A 36 -22.28 6.89 -3.23
C LEU A 36 -22.72 8.27 -2.74
N GLN A 37 -22.92 8.47 -1.43
CA GLN A 37 -23.57 9.70 -0.94
C GLN A 37 -22.65 10.92 -0.94
N ARG A 38 -21.47 10.81 -0.33
CA ARG A 38 -20.55 11.95 -0.14
C ARG A 38 -19.33 11.89 -1.04
N CYS A 39 -18.81 10.70 -1.24
CA CYS A 39 -17.62 10.39 -2.01
C CYS A 39 -17.75 8.94 -2.43
N GLU A 40 -17.73 8.65 -3.74
CA GLU A 40 -17.81 7.26 -4.22
C GLU A 40 -16.60 6.49 -3.68
N ARG A 41 -16.83 5.65 -2.66
CA ARG A 41 -15.78 4.91 -1.98
C ARG A 41 -16.23 3.48 -1.71
N GLU A 42 -15.26 2.57 -1.68
CA GLU A 42 -15.53 1.18 -1.31
C GLU A 42 -15.71 1.05 0.21
N LEU A 43 -16.61 0.15 0.60
CA LEU A 43 -16.96 -0.17 1.98
C LEU A 43 -16.23 -1.42 2.47
N THR A 44 -16.27 -1.65 3.77
CA THR A 44 -15.75 -2.90 4.38
C THR A 44 -16.70 -4.10 4.28
N SER A 45 -17.63 -4.07 3.34
CA SER A 45 -18.59 -5.14 3.09
C SER A 45 -18.68 -5.45 1.60
N TYR A 46 -19.11 -6.66 1.27
CA TYR A 46 -19.22 -7.13 -0.09
C TYR A 46 -20.57 -7.79 -0.36
N THR A 47 -20.90 -7.96 -1.63
CA THR A 47 -22.08 -8.66 -2.10
C THR A 47 -21.65 -9.89 -2.88
N ILE A 48 -22.27 -11.03 -2.58
CA ILE A 48 -22.15 -12.24 -3.38
C ILE A 48 -23.40 -12.35 -4.25
N LYS A 49 -23.22 -12.32 -5.58
CA LYS A 49 -24.29 -12.60 -6.55
C LYS A 49 -24.06 -14.00 -7.09
N LYS A 50 -24.92 -14.95 -6.72
CA LYS A 50 -24.80 -16.36 -7.13
C LYS A 50 -24.97 -16.50 -8.65
N GLY A 51 -24.11 -17.30 -9.26
CA GLY A 51 -24.27 -17.73 -10.64
C GLY A 51 -24.77 -19.18 -10.73
N VAL A 52 -25.01 -19.65 -11.94
CA VAL A 52 -25.36 -21.05 -12.24
C VAL A 52 -24.29 -22.02 -11.73
N PHE A 53 -23.02 -21.63 -11.86
CA PHE A 53 -21.86 -22.39 -11.37
C PHE A 53 -21.24 -21.72 -10.14
N ASP A 54 -21.73 -22.09 -8.95
CA ASP A 54 -21.23 -21.55 -7.66
C ASP A 54 -19.83 -22.04 -7.29
N ILE A 55 -19.36 -23.11 -7.93
CA ILE A 55 -18.01 -23.67 -7.76
C ILE A 55 -16.94 -22.65 -8.18
N ILE A 56 -17.22 -21.84 -9.21
CA ILE A 56 -16.30 -20.83 -9.71
C ILE A 56 -16.74 -19.46 -9.20
N LYS A 57 -15.90 -18.88 -8.34
CA LYS A 57 -16.10 -17.55 -7.77
C LYS A 57 -15.16 -16.55 -8.42
N VAL A 58 -15.73 -15.45 -8.90
CA VAL A 58 -14.99 -14.35 -9.49
C VAL A 58 -15.03 -13.17 -8.53
N VAL A 59 -13.86 -12.77 -8.06
CA VAL A 59 -13.71 -11.52 -7.30
C VAL A 59 -13.53 -10.38 -8.30
N LYS A 60 -14.48 -9.44 -8.32
CA LYS A 60 -14.35 -8.22 -9.13
C LYS A 60 -13.22 -7.35 -8.61
N ARG A 61 -12.69 -6.47 -9.47
CA ARG A 61 -11.67 -5.50 -9.05
C ARG A 61 -12.23 -4.58 -7.97
N GLY A 62 -11.40 -4.34 -6.96
CA GLY A 62 -11.61 -3.41 -5.86
C GLY A 62 -10.34 -3.33 -5.02
N PHE A 63 -10.30 -2.43 -4.06
CA PHE A 63 -9.17 -2.26 -3.15
C PHE A 63 -8.98 -3.47 -2.24
N PHE A 64 -10.07 -3.98 -1.63
CA PHE A 64 -10.03 -5.03 -0.61
C PHE A 64 -8.96 -4.80 0.47
N GLN A 65 -8.58 -3.55 0.71
CA GLN A 65 -7.45 -3.18 1.56
C GLN A 65 -7.91 -2.99 3.01
N SER A 66 -8.44 -4.03 3.63
CA SER A 66 -8.90 -3.99 5.02
C SER A 66 -8.68 -5.33 5.70
N GLU A 67 -8.29 -5.29 6.97
CA GLU A 67 -8.17 -6.48 7.82
C GLU A 67 -9.49 -7.25 7.96
N LYS A 68 -10.63 -6.61 7.67
CA LYS A 68 -11.95 -7.26 7.63
C LYS A 68 -12.12 -8.25 6.48
N PHE A 69 -11.27 -8.21 5.45
CA PHE A 69 -11.39 -9.06 4.27
C PHE A 69 -10.57 -10.34 4.32
N PHE A 70 -9.73 -10.55 5.35
CA PHE A 70 -8.88 -11.73 5.42
C PHE A 70 -8.79 -12.29 6.85
N ASP A 71 -8.53 -13.59 6.94
CA ASP A 71 -8.22 -14.24 8.20
C ASP A 71 -6.77 -13.93 8.58
N LYS A 72 -6.58 -13.36 9.78
CA LYS A 72 -5.25 -12.99 10.28
C LYS A 72 -4.30 -14.18 10.36
N LYS A 73 -4.76 -15.37 10.78
CA LYS A 73 -3.92 -16.57 10.88
C LYS A 73 -3.40 -16.97 9.51
N PHE A 74 -4.25 -16.91 8.49
CA PHE A 74 -3.85 -17.18 7.12
C PHE A 74 -2.85 -16.14 6.61
N ALA A 75 -3.07 -14.85 6.90
CA ALA A 75 -2.13 -13.80 6.53
C ALA A 75 -0.76 -14.01 7.20
N ASP A 76 -0.74 -14.37 8.49
CA ASP A 76 0.49 -14.62 9.25
C ASP A 76 1.29 -15.85 8.75
N GLU A 77 0.67 -16.77 7.99
CA GLU A 77 1.33 -17.91 7.35
C GLU A 77 2.06 -17.53 6.05
N LEU A 78 1.75 -16.37 5.46
CA LEU A 78 2.37 -15.92 4.22
C LEU A 78 3.84 -15.56 4.47
N LYS A 79 4.72 -16.03 3.58
CA LYS A 79 6.17 -15.80 3.67
C LYS A 79 6.69 -15.14 2.41
N ILE A 80 7.52 -14.11 2.61
CA ILE A 80 8.34 -13.53 1.55
C ILE A 80 9.38 -14.58 1.15
N LYS A 81 9.62 -14.73 -0.15
CA LYS A 81 10.63 -15.67 -0.66
C LYS A 81 12.00 -15.35 -0.07
N ARG A 82 12.72 -16.40 0.33
CA ARG A 82 14.01 -16.27 1.02
C ARG A 82 15.03 -15.47 0.21
N GLU A 83 15.06 -15.64 -1.11
CA GLU A 83 15.95 -14.90 -2.02
C GLU A 83 15.86 -13.38 -1.86
N PHE A 84 14.66 -12.82 -1.68
CA PHE A 84 14.50 -11.36 -1.50
C PHE A 84 14.85 -10.90 -0.09
N ILE A 85 14.62 -11.77 0.91
CA ILE A 85 15.03 -11.50 2.29
C ILE A 85 16.55 -11.44 2.39
N GLU A 86 17.28 -12.33 1.73
CA GLU A 86 18.75 -12.36 1.74
C GLU A 86 19.34 -11.10 1.10
N ILE A 87 18.83 -10.70 -0.07
CA ILE A 87 19.26 -9.45 -0.72
C ILE A 87 18.95 -8.24 0.18
N ALA A 88 17.80 -8.23 0.84
CA ALA A 88 17.44 -7.15 1.78
C ALA A 88 18.33 -7.14 3.04
N GLU A 89 18.68 -8.31 3.59
CA GLU A 89 19.60 -8.46 4.72
C GLU A 89 20.99 -7.91 4.34
N ASP A 90 21.51 -8.27 3.16
CA ASP A 90 22.78 -7.76 2.65
C ASP A 90 22.76 -6.24 2.43
N PHE A 91 21.68 -5.71 1.87
CA PHE A 91 21.48 -4.27 1.68
C PHE A 91 21.44 -3.51 3.01
N LEU A 92 20.84 -4.10 4.04
CA LEU A 92 20.68 -3.48 5.37
C LEU A 92 21.89 -3.64 6.28
N LYS A 93 22.85 -4.52 5.93
CA LYS A 93 24.05 -4.80 6.72
C LYS A 93 24.84 -3.56 7.15
N PRO A 94 25.07 -2.54 6.29
CA PRO A 94 25.74 -1.30 6.72
C PRO A 94 25.00 -0.52 7.81
N PHE A 95 23.72 -0.82 8.04
CA PHE A 95 22.82 -0.12 8.96
C PHE A 95 22.28 -1.04 10.06
N GLU A 96 22.90 -2.19 10.30
CA GLU A 96 22.38 -3.21 11.23
C GLU A 96 22.18 -2.67 12.66
N ASN A 97 23.09 -1.80 13.11
CA ASN A 97 23.09 -1.17 14.45
C ASN A 97 22.28 0.14 14.52
N ARG A 98 21.50 0.45 13.47
CA ARG A 98 20.64 1.64 13.38
C ARG A 98 19.19 1.27 13.66
N TYR A 99 18.42 2.23 14.18
CA TYR A 99 16.97 2.12 14.21
C TYR A 99 16.42 2.42 12.80
N LYS A 100 16.03 1.39 12.06
CA LYS A 100 15.71 1.51 10.62
C LYS A 100 14.26 1.93 10.46
N VAL A 101 14.04 3.05 9.78
CA VAL A 101 12.71 3.59 9.45
C VAL A 101 12.54 3.55 7.95
N PHE A 102 11.59 2.75 7.46
CA PHE A 102 11.23 2.88 6.06
C PHE A 102 10.31 4.08 5.85
N VAL A 103 10.56 4.87 4.81
CA VAL A 103 9.74 6.00 4.40
C VAL A 103 9.21 5.69 3.02
N HIS A 104 7.92 5.37 2.92
CA HIS A 104 7.31 5.03 1.66
C HIS A 104 6.63 6.24 1.03
N ILE A 105 7.08 6.63 -0.16
CA ILE A 105 6.54 7.76 -0.94
C ILE A 105 5.97 7.20 -2.24
N ARG A 106 4.65 7.36 -2.47
CA ARG A 106 3.98 6.93 -3.70
C ARG A 106 3.51 8.15 -4.49
N LEU A 107 4.03 8.33 -5.70
CA LEU A 107 3.77 9.53 -6.48
C LEU A 107 3.08 9.24 -7.81
N LYS A 108 3.67 8.41 -8.68
CA LYS A 108 3.40 8.42 -10.14
C LYS A 108 1.92 8.39 -10.49
N ASP A 109 1.31 7.21 -10.43
CA ASP A 109 -0.12 7.01 -10.73
C ASP A 109 -1.04 7.71 -9.73
N TYR A 110 -0.52 8.04 -8.54
CA TYR A 110 -1.27 8.73 -7.51
C TYR A 110 -1.51 10.21 -7.80
N MET A 111 -0.65 10.85 -8.58
CA MET A 111 -0.83 12.26 -8.99
C MET A 111 -2.11 12.46 -9.82
N SER A 112 -2.52 11.45 -10.59
CA SER A 112 -3.77 11.47 -11.37
C SER A 112 -4.87 10.56 -10.79
N PHE A 113 -4.62 9.89 -9.66
CA PHE A 113 -5.61 9.04 -9.02
C PHE A 113 -6.69 9.90 -8.33
N PRO A 114 -7.98 9.74 -8.68
CA PRO A 114 -9.04 10.55 -8.08
C PRO A 114 -9.43 9.99 -6.71
N VAL A 115 -9.39 10.86 -5.70
CA VAL A 115 -10.03 10.61 -4.39
C VAL A 115 -11.14 11.63 -4.23
N CYS A 116 -12.38 11.14 -4.08
CA CYS A 116 -13.57 12.00 -4.02
C CYS A 116 -13.67 12.99 -5.20
N GLY A 117 -13.28 12.54 -6.40
CA GLY A 117 -13.32 13.36 -7.62
C GLY A 117 -12.16 14.34 -7.78
N VAL A 118 -11.18 14.37 -6.87
CA VAL A 118 -10.01 15.25 -6.95
C VAL A 118 -8.76 14.41 -7.21
N GLU A 119 -8.09 14.68 -8.32
CA GLU A 119 -6.81 14.04 -8.68
C GLU A 119 -5.70 14.43 -7.71
N GLY A 120 -4.82 13.49 -7.37
CA GLY A 120 -3.69 13.75 -6.48
C GLY A 120 -4.06 13.97 -5.01
N ALA A 121 -5.35 13.93 -4.67
CA ALA A 121 -5.79 14.17 -3.29
C ALA A 121 -5.33 13.08 -2.31
N GLY A 122 -4.96 11.90 -2.82
CA GLY A 122 -4.39 10.80 -2.04
C GLY A 122 -2.88 10.92 -1.77
N VAL A 123 -2.18 11.93 -2.30
CA VAL A 123 -0.73 12.14 -2.09
C VAL A 123 -0.50 13.01 -0.85
N PRO A 124 0.10 12.47 0.23
CA PRO A 124 0.38 13.25 1.44
C PRO A 124 1.35 14.41 1.15
N PRO A 125 1.17 15.58 1.80
CA PRO A 125 2.10 16.70 1.65
C PRO A 125 3.44 16.40 2.31
N LEU A 126 4.50 17.12 1.92
CA LEU A 126 5.84 16.94 2.49
C LEU A 126 5.90 17.20 4.00
N SER A 127 5.05 18.10 4.50
CA SER A 127 4.93 18.38 5.94
C SER A 127 4.58 17.15 6.76
N TYR A 128 3.78 16.22 6.20
CA TYR A 128 3.47 14.95 6.86
C TYR A 128 4.74 14.12 7.09
N PHE A 129 5.56 13.94 6.05
CA PHE A 129 6.80 13.17 6.15
C PHE A 129 7.81 13.86 7.07
N ARG A 130 7.97 15.19 6.94
CA ARG A 130 8.86 15.99 7.79
C ARG A 130 8.52 15.83 9.27
N ASN A 131 7.24 15.96 9.63
CA ASN A 131 6.81 15.84 11.03
C ASN A 131 7.07 14.44 11.59
N CYS A 132 6.83 13.39 10.79
CA CYS A 132 7.12 12.02 11.21
C CYS A 132 8.63 11.76 11.36
N ILE A 133 9.45 12.27 10.43
CA ILE A 133 10.92 12.18 10.50
C ILE A 133 11.44 12.89 11.76
N ALA A 134 10.97 14.11 12.02
CA ALA A 134 11.32 14.87 13.23
C ALA A 134 11.00 14.08 14.50
N TRP A 135 9.80 13.49 14.56
CA TRP A 135 9.41 12.64 15.68
C TRP A 135 10.39 11.49 15.91
N PHE A 136 10.80 10.76 14.86
CA PHE A 136 11.79 9.68 14.99
C PHE A 136 13.16 10.19 15.46
N LYS A 137 13.62 11.34 14.97
CA LYS A 137 14.88 11.96 15.42
C LYS A 137 14.86 12.35 16.89
N GLU A 138 13.71 12.79 17.40
CA GLU A 138 13.52 13.18 18.80
C GLU A 138 13.32 11.98 19.73
N ASN A 139 12.65 10.92 19.25
CA ASN A 139 12.11 9.86 20.11
C ASN A 139 12.78 8.49 19.94
N ARG A 140 13.70 8.33 18.97
CA ARG A 140 14.46 7.09 18.78
C ARG A 140 15.94 7.38 18.69
N LYS A 141 16.74 6.49 19.29
CA LYS A 141 18.19 6.59 19.24
C LYS A 141 18.68 6.14 17.87
N ASN A 142 19.52 6.97 17.24
CA ASN A 142 20.25 6.62 16.02
C ASN A 142 19.34 6.17 14.84
N PRO A 143 18.27 6.92 14.50
CA PRO A 143 17.38 6.54 13.40
C PRO A 143 18.11 6.62 12.07
N PHE A 144 17.75 5.77 11.13
CA PHE A 144 18.25 5.77 9.75
C PHE A 144 17.07 5.56 8.79
N PHE A 145 16.94 6.44 7.80
CA PHE A 145 15.75 6.53 6.96
C PHE A 145 15.97 5.88 5.60
N LEU A 146 15.16 4.87 5.28
CA LEU A 146 15.20 4.17 4.00
C LEU A 146 14.02 4.62 3.16
N PHE A 147 14.28 5.47 2.15
CA PHE A 147 13.25 5.95 1.25
C PHE A 147 12.95 4.91 0.17
N LEU A 148 11.71 4.44 0.12
CA LEU A 148 11.21 3.53 -0.92
C LEU A 148 10.11 4.24 -1.68
N THR A 149 10.26 4.29 -3.00
CA THR A 149 9.40 5.10 -3.87
C THR A 149 9.29 4.48 -5.24
N ASP A 150 8.18 4.75 -5.91
CA ASP A 150 8.03 4.45 -7.33
C ASP A 150 8.78 5.43 -8.24
N ASP A 151 9.31 6.54 -7.70
CA ASP A 151 10.12 7.53 -8.39
C ASP A 151 11.35 8.00 -7.58
N PRO A 152 12.46 7.23 -7.60
CA PRO A 152 13.68 7.58 -6.85
C PRO A 152 14.35 8.86 -7.31
N ASP A 153 14.24 9.19 -8.60
CA ASP A 153 14.88 10.37 -9.18
C ASP A 153 14.12 11.64 -8.80
N PHE A 154 12.78 11.60 -8.78
CA PHE A 154 11.96 12.68 -8.24
C PHE A 154 12.26 12.93 -6.76
N VAL A 155 12.32 11.89 -5.92
CA VAL A 155 12.65 12.06 -4.49
C VAL A 155 14.03 12.72 -4.31
N LYS A 156 15.03 12.32 -5.10
CA LYS A 156 16.37 12.89 -5.02
C LYS A 156 16.42 14.36 -5.44
N LYS A 157 15.69 14.74 -6.49
CA LYS A 157 15.76 16.07 -7.09
C LYS A 157 14.77 17.06 -6.46
N ASP A 158 13.52 16.65 -6.36
CA ASP A 158 12.40 17.54 -6.05
C ASP A 158 12.02 17.49 -4.56
N LEU A 159 12.52 16.50 -3.80
CA LEU A 159 12.34 16.40 -2.35
C LEU A 159 13.66 16.59 -1.56
N SER A 160 14.63 17.32 -2.12
CA SER A 160 15.92 17.61 -1.46
C SER A 160 15.75 18.22 -0.08
N ASP A 161 14.71 19.02 0.14
CA ASP A 161 14.44 19.66 1.42
C ASP A 161 14.02 18.63 2.48
N LEU A 162 13.25 17.62 2.08
CA LEU A 162 12.87 16.51 2.96
C LEU A 162 14.08 15.64 3.30
N LEU A 163 14.97 15.42 2.34
CA LEU A 163 16.22 14.68 2.57
C LEU A 163 17.15 15.46 3.51
N SER A 164 17.22 16.78 3.36
CA SER A 164 18.00 17.65 4.24
C SER A 164 17.54 17.55 5.70
N ASP A 165 16.25 17.34 5.96
CA ASP A 165 15.71 17.12 7.30
C ASP A 165 16.27 15.84 7.97
N THR A 166 16.74 14.87 7.17
CA THR A 166 17.39 13.64 7.65
C THR A 166 18.90 13.77 7.85
N GLY A 167 19.54 14.83 7.34
CA GLY A 167 21.01 14.93 7.32
C GLY A 167 21.63 13.86 6.41
N ASP A 168 22.70 13.22 6.88
CA ASP A 168 23.36 12.12 6.16
C ASP A 168 22.79 10.74 6.52
N ASP A 169 21.75 10.68 7.35
CA ASP A 169 21.20 9.44 7.91
C ASP A 169 20.07 8.84 7.04
N PHE A 170 20.29 8.79 5.72
CA PHE A 170 19.33 8.21 4.80
C PHE A 170 19.93 7.46 3.61
N VAL A 171 19.10 6.65 2.98
CA VAL A 171 19.34 6.07 1.65
C VAL A 171 18.05 6.06 0.85
N ILE A 172 18.15 6.29 -0.47
CA ILE A 172 17.03 6.07 -1.40
C ILE A 172 17.25 4.72 -2.06
N SER A 173 16.30 3.80 -1.87
CA SER A 173 16.38 2.48 -2.50
C SER A 173 16.27 2.60 -4.02
N ARG A 174 17.09 1.81 -4.72
CA ARG A 174 17.01 1.58 -6.18
C ARG A 174 16.85 0.09 -6.50
N ASN A 175 16.46 -0.70 -5.51
CA ASN A 175 16.25 -2.13 -5.67
C ASN A 175 14.93 -2.41 -6.44
N GLU A 176 14.72 -3.67 -6.81
CA GLU A 176 13.41 -4.09 -7.33
C GLU A 176 12.35 -4.11 -6.22
N PHE A 177 11.08 -3.92 -6.57
CA PHE A 177 9.98 -3.82 -5.60
C PHE A 177 9.86 -5.02 -4.65
N LYS A 178 10.29 -6.23 -5.07
CA LYS A 178 10.26 -7.43 -4.23
C LYS A 178 11.30 -7.35 -3.10
N VAL A 179 12.46 -6.79 -3.38
CA VAL A 179 13.52 -6.52 -2.40
C VAL A 179 13.14 -5.33 -1.53
N ASP A 180 12.57 -4.27 -2.10
CA ASP A 180 12.03 -3.14 -1.32
C ASP A 180 10.97 -3.59 -0.31
N PHE A 181 10.07 -4.46 -0.74
CA PHE A 181 9.07 -5.05 0.16
C PHE A 181 9.74 -5.83 1.31
N ALA A 182 10.76 -6.63 1.00
CA ALA A 182 11.55 -7.34 2.01
C ALA A 182 12.28 -6.37 2.96
N ILE A 183 12.91 -5.30 2.46
CA ILE A 183 13.54 -4.24 3.25
C ILE A 183 12.55 -3.65 4.25
N MET A 184 11.33 -3.29 3.81
CA MET A 184 10.29 -2.75 4.68
C MET A 184 9.97 -3.69 5.84
N THR A 185 9.89 -5.00 5.58
CA THR A 185 9.59 -5.99 6.64
C THR A 185 10.72 -6.19 7.67
N LEU A 186 11.95 -5.78 7.32
CA LEU A 186 13.14 -5.88 8.18
C LEU A 186 13.45 -4.58 8.94
N CYS A 187 12.71 -3.50 8.67
CA CYS A 187 12.83 -2.25 9.41
C CYS A 187 12.17 -2.34 10.81
N ASP A 188 12.49 -1.37 11.66
CA ASP A 188 11.99 -1.28 13.04
C ASP A 188 10.75 -0.35 13.12
N GLY A 189 10.72 0.70 12.28
CA GLY A 189 9.59 1.62 12.13
C GLY A 189 9.24 1.93 10.67
N GLY A 190 8.14 2.65 10.47
CA GLY A 190 7.64 2.98 9.14
C GLY A 190 6.86 4.30 9.05
N ILE A 191 6.97 4.99 7.92
CA ILE A 191 6.14 6.15 7.56
C ILE A 191 5.46 5.82 6.23
N LEU A 192 4.13 5.66 6.26
CA LEU A 192 3.37 5.15 5.14
C LEU A 192 2.81 6.28 4.29
N SER A 193 2.87 6.12 2.97
CA SER A 193 1.87 6.71 2.07
C SER A 193 0.63 5.82 2.02
N PRO A 194 -0.56 6.34 1.63
CA PRO A 194 -1.78 5.56 1.45
C PRO A 194 -1.73 4.54 0.29
N SER A 195 -0.87 3.53 0.40
CA SER A 195 -0.59 2.52 -0.63
C SER A 195 -0.73 1.11 -0.07
N SER A 196 -1.37 0.20 -0.82
CA SER A 196 -1.48 -1.21 -0.44
C SER A 196 -0.10 -1.88 -0.33
N PHE A 197 0.89 -1.45 -1.12
CA PHE A 197 2.26 -1.93 -1.01
C PHE A 197 2.88 -1.57 0.35
N ALA A 198 2.73 -0.30 0.77
CA ALA A 198 3.22 0.15 2.07
C ALA A 198 2.46 -0.46 3.24
N TRP A 199 1.15 -0.61 3.07
CA TRP A 199 0.27 -1.24 4.05
C TRP A 199 0.71 -2.68 4.34
N TRP A 200 0.92 -3.48 3.30
CA TRP A 200 1.38 -4.86 3.46
C TRP A 200 2.85 -4.94 3.92
N GLY A 201 3.72 -4.05 3.45
CA GLY A 201 5.11 -3.99 3.93
C GLY A 201 5.18 -3.73 5.44
N ALA A 202 4.31 -2.85 5.95
CA ALA A 202 4.16 -2.59 7.38
C ALA A 202 3.48 -3.74 8.15
N TYR A 203 2.49 -4.39 7.52
CA TYR A 203 1.78 -5.53 8.09
C TYR A 203 2.74 -6.67 8.43
N PHE A 204 3.68 -6.98 7.50
CA PHE A 204 4.64 -8.07 7.60
C PHE A 204 5.96 -7.72 8.30
N MET A 205 6.07 -6.55 8.93
CA MET A 205 7.26 -6.20 9.70
C MET A 205 7.54 -7.23 10.79
N LYS A 206 8.78 -7.77 10.81
CA LYS A 206 9.24 -8.69 11.87
C LYS A 206 9.32 -7.99 13.22
N LYS A 207 9.76 -6.73 13.22
CA LYS A 207 9.76 -5.83 14.37
C LYS A 207 8.94 -4.61 13.99
N ARG A 208 7.87 -4.33 14.72
CA ARG A 208 6.98 -3.19 14.46
C ARG A 208 6.86 -2.37 15.73
N ASP A 209 7.76 -1.41 15.89
CA ASP A 209 7.74 -0.48 17.02
C ASP A 209 6.79 0.68 16.72
N VAL A 210 7.14 1.56 15.78
CA VAL A 210 6.30 2.73 15.43
C VAL A 210 6.05 2.78 13.93
N VAL A 211 4.78 2.84 13.57
CA VAL A 211 4.34 3.00 12.18
C VAL A 211 3.38 4.16 12.09
N PHE A 212 3.72 5.20 11.34
CA PHE A 212 2.85 6.33 11.07
C PHE A 212 2.09 6.15 9.76
N ALA A 213 0.81 6.52 9.77
CA ALA A 213 -0.04 6.55 8.58
C ALA A 213 -0.94 7.80 8.59
N PRO A 214 -1.29 8.37 7.43
CA PRO A 214 -2.26 9.45 7.35
C PRO A 214 -3.60 9.02 7.94
N LYS A 215 -4.13 9.81 8.87
CA LYS A 215 -5.50 9.63 9.35
C LYS A 215 -6.46 9.74 8.15
N TYR A 216 -7.47 8.87 8.10
CA TYR A 216 -8.39 8.71 6.97
C TYR A 216 -7.79 8.11 5.68
N TRP A 217 -6.56 7.61 5.74
CA TRP A 217 -5.87 6.97 4.62
C TRP A 217 -5.83 7.87 3.37
N LEU A 218 -6.32 7.46 2.19
CA LEU A 218 -6.32 8.32 0.99
C LEU A 218 -7.23 9.54 1.13
N GLY A 219 -8.23 9.47 2.00
CA GLY A 219 -9.26 10.51 2.14
C GLY A 219 -8.93 11.57 3.20
N PHE A 220 -7.67 11.65 3.63
CA PHE A 220 -7.19 12.61 4.63
C PHE A 220 -7.62 14.05 4.35
N ARG A 221 -7.63 14.47 3.07
CA ARG A 221 -8.07 15.82 2.68
C ARG A 221 -9.54 16.11 2.95
N PHE A 222 -10.38 15.07 2.90
CA PHE A 222 -11.83 15.17 3.04
C PHE A 222 -12.32 14.74 4.42
N LYS A 223 -11.41 14.32 5.31
CA LYS A 223 -11.70 13.76 6.63
C LYS A 223 -12.70 12.61 6.56
N ILE A 224 -12.52 11.74 5.57
CA ILE A 224 -13.33 10.55 5.34
C ILE A 224 -12.41 9.36 5.07
N ASP A 225 -12.63 8.23 5.73
CA ASP A 225 -11.86 7.03 5.42
C ASP A 225 -12.05 6.66 3.94
N TYR A 226 -10.97 6.60 3.17
CA TYR A 226 -11.06 6.26 1.76
C TYR A 226 -9.99 5.24 1.37
N PRO A 227 -10.40 4.06 0.86
CA PRO A 227 -11.68 3.40 1.12
C PRO A 227 -11.99 3.23 2.63
N GLU A 228 -13.21 2.83 2.97
CA GLU A 228 -13.61 2.61 4.37
C GLU A 228 -12.74 1.54 5.05
N GLY A 229 -12.35 1.79 6.30
CA GLY A 229 -11.67 0.79 7.14
C GLY A 229 -10.34 0.30 6.57
N THR A 230 -9.67 1.14 5.79
CA THR A 230 -8.34 0.88 5.21
C THR A 230 -7.20 1.32 6.11
N PHE A 231 -7.49 2.12 7.13
CA PHE A 231 -6.50 2.53 8.11
C PHE A 231 -5.92 1.29 8.82
N PRO A 232 -4.59 1.07 8.79
CA PRO A 232 -3.97 -0.09 9.43
C PRO A 232 -4.15 -0.03 10.95
N SER A 233 -4.74 -1.07 11.55
CA SER A 233 -5.05 -1.09 12.99
C SER A 233 -3.82 -1.00 13.90
N PHE A 234 -2.66 -1.36 13.36
CA PHE A 234 -1.37 -1.34 14.03
C PHE A 234 -0.59 -0.02 13.88
N ALA A 235 -1.10 0.94 13.10
CA ALA A 235 -0.42 2.21 12.86
C ALA A 235 -0.95 3.33 13.77
N ILE A 236 -0.10 4.30 14.03
CA ILE A 236 -0.44 5.55 14.72
C ILE A 236 -0.98 6.55 13.69
N PRO A 237 -2.20 7.09 13.89
CA PRO A 237 -2.79 8.04 12.95
C PRO A 237 -2.09 9.40 13.06
N VAL A 238 -1.75 9.98 11.92
CA VAL A 238 -1.22 11.35 11.83
C VAL A 238 -2.23 12.22 11.12
N GLU A 239 -2.68 13.28 11.79
CA GLU A 239 -3.52 14.29 11.16
C GLU A 239 -2.70 15.16 10.22
N ILE A 240 -3.19 15.33 9.00
CA ILE A 240 -2.59 16.21 8.00
C ILE A 240 -3.37 17.51 8.01
N SER A 241 -2.72 18.57 8.48
CA SER A 241 -3.21 19.94 8.31
C SER A 241 -2.94 20.39 6.88
N LEU A 242 -4.01 20.76 6.18
CA LEU A 242 -3.97 21.30 4.81
C LEU A 242 -3.99 22.82 4.82
#